data_AF-A0A0F8X066-F1
#
_entry.id   AF-A0A0F8X066-F1
#
_cell.length_a   1.000
_cell.length_b   1.000
_cell.length_c   1.000
_cell.angle_alpha   90.00
_cell.angle_beta   90.00
_cell.angle_gamma   90.00
#
_symmetry.space_group_name_H-M   'P 1'
#
loop_
_entity.id
_entity.type
_entity.pdbx_description
1 polymer ?
#
loop_
_entity_poly.entity_id
_entity_poly.type
_entity_poly.pdbx_seq_one_letter_code
_entity_poly.pdbx_strand_id
1 'polypeptide(L)'
;MENLLRQILKRTTARTVLRTTLNGLGLFCACTFIWEHLVTVQLSEGPSMGIAVGDVVRFYHPTFLGVHGAKRVIGMPGDFVCRDLAFSVDVPEGHVYLAGDNLPWSRDSRNYGPIPMALINGKIIARVWPPSKMQWVENTLQPAQDVSQE
;
A
#
# COMPACT_ATOMS: atom_id res chain seq x y z
N MET A 1 11.56 10.94 -44.19
CA MET A 1 11.97 11.32 -42.82
C MET A 1 13.01 12.44 -42.84
N GLU A 2 14.13 12.31 -43.57
CA GLU A 2 15.20 13.33 -43.58
C GLU A 2 14.79 14.70 -44.14
N ASN A 3 13.98 14.76 -45.20
CA ASN A 3 13.54 16.05 -45.77
C ASN A 3 12.64 16.84 -44.81
N LEU A 4 11.80 16.14 -44.04
CA LEU A 4 10.94 16.75 -43.02
C LEU A 4 11.79 17.26 -41.83
N LEU A 5 12.74 16.44 -41.37
CA LEU A 5 13.65 16.80 -40.28
C LEU A 5 14.49 18.03 -40.64
N ARG A 6 15.02 18.09 -41.86
CA ARG A 6 15.81 19.23 -42.37
C ARG A 6 14.96 20.50 -42.47
N GLN A 7 13.69 20.40 -42.87
CA GLN A 7 12.78 21.55 -42.91
C GLN A 7 12.44 22.06 -41.50
N ILE A 8 12.24 21.16 -40.54
CA ILE A 8 11.97 21.50 -39.15
C ILE A 8 13.19 22.19 -38.53
N LEU A 9 14.39 21.64 -38.69
CA LEU A 9 15.62 22.21 -38.14
C LEU A 9 15.92 23.61 -38.71
N LYS A 10 15.62 23.87 -39.98
CA LYS A 10 15.79 25.19 -40.60
C LYS A 10 14.81 26.25 -40.09
N ARG A 11 13.64 25.85 -39.57
CA ARG A 11 12.61 26.75 -39.04
C ARG A 11 12.65 26.90 -37.53
N THR A 12 13.47 26.11 -36.83
CA THR A 12 13.44 26.06 -35.37
C THR A 12 14.49 26.98 -34.78
N THR A 13 14.05 28.07 -34.15
CA THR A 13 14.91 29.00 -33.41
C THR A 13 15.36 28.41 -32.08
N ALA A 14 16.56 28.77 -31.60
CA ALA A 14 17.10 28.31 -30.31
C ALA A 14 16.14 28.50 -29.13
N ARG A 15 15.36 29.58 -29.12
CA ARG A 15 14.31 29.84 -28.11
C ARG A 15 13.16 28.81 -28.15
N THR A 16 12.79 28.33 -29.34
CA THR A 16 11.75 27.31 -29.52
C THR A 16 12.26 25.94 -29.08
N VAL A 17 13.51 25.60 -29.39
CA VAL A 17 14.14 24.37 -28.88
C VAL A 17 14.17 24.39 -27.35
N LEU A 18 14.69 25.47 -26.76
CA LEU A 18 14.82 25.63 -25.31
C LEU A 18 13.47 25.52 -24.59
N ARG A 19 12.42 26.15 -25.13
CA ARG A 19 11.07 26.11 -24.57
C ARG A 19 10.46 24.70 -24.65
N THR A 20 10.63 24.02 -25.77
CA THR A 20 10.13 22.64 -25.94
C THR A 20 10.87 21.66 -25.04
N THR A 21 12.19 21.81 -24.85
CA THR A 21 12.96 20.96 -23.94
C THR A 21 12.61 21.21 -22.47
N LEU A 22 12.43 22.47 -22.06
CA LEU A 22 12.02 22.80 -20.68
C LEU A 22 10.62 22.27 -20.37
N ASN A 23 9.68 22.40 -21.31
CA ASN A 23 8.33 21.84 -21.17
C ASN A 23 8.34 20.30 -21.15
N GLY A 24 9.17 19.66 -21.97
CA GLY A 24 9.30 18.20 -22.02
C GLY A 24 9.91 17.61 -20.75
N LEU A 25 10.94 18.26 -20.20
CA LEU A 25 11.56 17.85 -18.94
C LEU A 25 10.61 18.08 -17.75
N GLY A 26 9.88 19.20 -17.74
CA GLY A 26 8.85 19.47 -16.75
C GLY A 26 7.72 18.44 -16.79
N LEU A 27 7.27 18.04 -17.98
CA LEU A 27 6.25 17.00 -18.14
C LEU A 27 6.76 15.62 -17.69
N PHE A 28 8.00 15.25 -18.01
CA PHE A 28 8.61 14.01 -17.55
C PHE A 28 8.76 13.97 -16.02
N CYS A 29 9.20 15.08 -15.42
CA CYS A 29 9.32 15.21 -13.96
C CYS A 29 7.93 15.15 -13.29
N ALA A 30 6.92 15.83 -13.85
CA ALA A 30 5.55 15.74 -13.37
C ALA A 30 5.00 14.32 -13.49
N CYS A 31 5.23 13.62 -14.61
CA CYS A 31 4.79 12.23 -14.77
C CYS A 31 5.50 11.27 -13.83
N THR A 32 6.78 11.47 -13.52
CA THR A 32 7.54 10.63 -12.56
C THR A 32 7.12 10.90 -11.12
N PHE A 33 6.93 12.16 -10.72
CA PHE A 33 6.35 12.50 -9.42
C PHE A 33 4.90 11.99 -9.28
N ILE A 34 4.07 12.16 -10.32
CA ILE A 34 2.71 11.60 -10.34
C ILE A 34 2.78 10.08 -10.28
N TRP A 35 3.71 9.42 -10.96
CA TRP A 35 3.87 7.97 -10.89
C TRP A 35 4.25 7.48 -9.50
N GLU A 36 5.25 8.10 -8.87
CA GLU A 36 5.66 7.75 -7.50
C GLU A 36 4.54 8.02 -6.50
N HIS A 37 3.81 9.14 -6.65
CA HIS A 37 2.68 9.46 -5.77
C HIS A 37 1.42 8.61 -6.05
N LEU A 38 1.15 8.22 -7.29
CA LEU A 38 -0.06 7.49 -7.71
C LEU A 38 0.07 5.98 -7.53
N VAL A 39 1.29 5.43 -7.39
CA VAL A 39 1.50 4.03 -6.98
C VAL A 39 1.33 3.86 -5.47
N THR A 40 1.61 4.89 -4.67
CA THR A 40 1.18 4.98 -3.27
C THR A 40 -0.13 5.77 -3.18
N VAL A 41 -1.24 5.21 -3.66
CA VAL A 41 -2.57 5.62 -3.16
C VAL A 41 -2.65 5.20 -1.69
N GLN A 42 -2.08 6.04 -0.84
CA GLN A 42 -2.72 6.42 0.39
C GLN A 42 -3.37 7.76 0.06
N LEU A 43 -4.62 7.98 0.38
CA LEU A 43 -4.97 8.41 1.71
C LEU A 43 -6.48 8.27 1.90
N SER A 44 -6.89 7.53 2.94
CA SER A 44 -7.87 8.10 3.86
C SER A 44 -7.01 8.77 4.93
N GLU A 45 -6.88 10.11 4.87
CA GLU A 45 -6.33 10.91 5.97
C GLU A 45 -7.37 10.91 7.10
N GLY A 46 -7.44 9.81 7.82
CA GLY A 46 -8.33 9.63 8.95
C GLY A 46 -7.71 8.68 9.96
N PRO A 47 -7.77 8.99 11.28
CA PRO A 47 -7.09 8.23 12.32
C PRO A 47 -7.69 6.85 12.46
N SER A 48 -7.19 5.82 11.77
CA SER A 48 -7.64 4.42 11.88
C SER A 48 -9.17 4.18 11.74
N MET A 49 -9.94 5.20 11.37
CA MET A 49 -11.40 5.18 11.39
C MET A 49 -11.89 4.34 10.22
N GLY A 50 -12.62 3.26 10.54
CA GLY A 50 -13.19 2.36 9.53
C GLY A 50 -12.25 1.27 9.03
N ILE A 51 -11.18 0.95 9.78
CA ILE A 51 -10.43 -0.29 9.55
C ILE A 51 -11.25 -1.47 10.06
N ALA A 52 -11.36 -2.51 9.25
CA ALA A 52 -12.01 -3.76 9.62
C ALA A 52 -11.10 -4.97 9.37
N VAL A 53 -11.47 -6.11 9.96
CA VAL A 53 -10.83 -7.40 9.70
C VAL A 53 -10.87 -7.69 8.20
N GLY A 54 -9.70 -8.06 7.64
CA GLY A 54 -9.53 -8.35 6.22
C GLY A 54 -8.98 -7.20 5.39
N ASP A 55 -8.95 -5.98 5.94
CA ASP A 55 -8.37 -4.83 5.26
C ASP A 55 -6.85 -4.93 5.17
N VAL A 56 -6.27 -4.42 4.09
CA VAL A 56 -4.82 -4.27 3.96
C VAL A 56 -4.45 -2.85 4.36
N VAL A 57 -3.54 -2.71 5.31
CA VAL A 57 -3.14 -1.41 5.86
C VAL A 57 -1.64 -1.19 5.70
N ARG A 58 -1.27 0.07 5.45
CA ARG A 58 0.12 0.53 5.53
C ARG A 58 0.34 1.18 6.90
N PHE A 59 1.43 0.81 7.56
CA PHE A 59 1.77 1.29 8.90
C PHE A 59 3.27 1.58 9.02
N TYR A 60 3.65 2.36 10.03
CA TYR A 60 5.05 2.55 10.42
C TYR A 60 5.53 1.36 11.25
N HIS A 61 6.67 0.77 10.87
CA HIS A 61 7.18 -0.40 11.55
C HIS A 61 7.57 -0.05 13.01
N PRO A 62 7.09 -0.80 14.02
CA PRO A 62 7.29 -0.45 15.44
C PRO A 62 8.76 -0.50 15.86
N THR A 63 9.54 -1.42 15.28
CA THR A 63 10.97 -1.61 15.61
C THR A 63 11.94 -0.82 14.73
N PHE A 64 11.57 -0.52 13.47
CA PHE A 64 12.49 0.04 12.48
C PHE A 64 11.97 1.40 12.03
N LEU A 65 12.59 2.46 12.54
CA LEU A 65 12.22 3.84 12.24
C LEU A 65 12.42 4.14 10.74
N GLY A 66 11.47 4.86 10.16
CA GLY A 66 11.49 5.22 8.73
C GLY A 66 11.09 4.08 7.77
N VAL A 67 10.82 2.87 8.28
CA VAL A 67 10.35 1.74 7.48
C VAL A 67 8.83 1.64 7.57
N HIS A 68 8.18 1.41 6.42
CA HIS A 68 6.76 1.15 6.35
C HIS A 68 6.49 -0.33 6.03
N GLY A 69 5.51 -0.90 6.71
CA GLY A 69 4.96 -2.22 6.39
C GLY A 69 3.62 -2.10 5.68
N ALA A 70 3.27 -3.12 4.90
CA ALA A 70 1.93 -3.34 4.39
C ALA A 70 1.50 -4.77 4.74
N LYS A 71 0.41 -4.91 5.50
CA LYS A 71 -0.09 -6.20 6.02
C LYS A 71 -1.60 -6.17 6.11
N ARG A 72 -2.21 -7.36 6.20
CA ARG A 72 -3.65 -7.54 6.36
C ARG A 72 -4.03 -7.56 7.83
N VAL A 73 -5.13 -6.93 8.17
CA VAL A 73 -5.73 -6.95 9.51
C VAL A 73 -6.41 -8.29 9.71
N ILE A 74 -5.97 -9.01 10.74
CA ILE A 74 -6.54 -10.30 11.13
C ILE A 74 -7.41 -10.15 12.38
N GLY A 75 -7.00 -9.29 13.32
CA GLY A 75 -7.74 -9.04 14.56
C GLY A 75 -7.79 -7.56 14.89
N MET A 76 -8.94 -7.13 15.39
CA MET A 76 -9.25 -5.79 15.88
C MET A 76 -9.08 -5.73 17.41
N PRO A 77 -9.10 -4.52 18.02
CA PRO A 77 -9.09 -4.39 19.47
C PRO A 77 -10.15 -5.27 20.14
N GLY A 78 -9.74 -6.06 21.14
CA GLY A 78 -10.62 -6.99 21.86
C GLY A 78 -10.78 -8.37 21.22
N ASP A 79 -10.26 -8.58 20.00
CA ASP A 79 -10.30 -9.90 19.36
C ASP A 79 -9.27 -10.86 19.96
N PHE A 80 -9.57 -12.16 19.85
CA PHE A 80 -8.67 -13.26 20.16
C PHE A 80 -8.17 -13.88 18.85
N VAL A 81 -6.86 -13.80 18.60
CA VAL A 81 -6.24 -14.37 17.40
C VAL A 81 -5.52 -15.65 17.76
N CYS A 82 -6.06 -16.78 17.31
CA CYS A 82 -5.44 -18.09 17.47
C CYS A 82 -4.51 -18.38 16.30
N ARG A 83 -3.22 -18.60 16.60
CA ARG A 83 -2.23 -19.01 15.59
C ARG A 83 -2.20 -20.53 15.42
N ASP A 84 -2.15 -21.23 16.55
CA ASP A 84 -2.08 -22.68 16.67
C ASP A 84 -2.88 -23.08 17.92
N LEU A 85 -3.20 -24.37 18.08
CA LEU A 85 -3.97 -24.89 19.23
C LEU A 85 -3.38 -24.52 20.61
N ALA A 86 -2.10 -24.17 20.66
CA ALA A 86 -1.38 -23.81 21.90
C ALA A 86 -1.10 -22.31 22.05
N PHE A 87 -1.38 -21.49 21.02
CA PHE A 87 -0.99 -20.07 21.01
C PHE A 87 -2.13 -19.19 20.52
N SER A 88 -2.82 -18.57 21.48
CA SER A 88 -3.74 -17.45 21.28
C SER A 88 -3.09 -16.14 21.72
N VAL A 89 -3.38 -15.08 20.99
CA VAL A 89 -2.95 -13.72 21.33
C VAL A 89 -4.18 -12.84 21.44
N ASP A 90 -4.32 -12.20 22.60
CA ASP A 90 -5.36 -11.23 22.88
C ASP A 90 -4.91 -9.89 22.30
N VAL A 91 -5.75 -9.26 21.47
CA VAL A 91 -5.44 -7.96 20.87
C VAL A 91 -5.83 -6.86 21.84
N PRO A 92 -4.87 -6.10 22.40
CA PRO A 92 -5.18 -5.05 23.37
C PRO A 92 -6.00 -3.92 22.74
N GLU A 93 -6.67 -3.16 23.59
CA GLU A 93 -7.38 -1.95 23.17
C GLU A 93 -6.45 -0.99 22.41
N GLY A 94 -6.96 -0.42 21.32
CA GLY A 94 -6.20 0.47 20.43
C GLY A 94 -5.06 -0.19 19.64
N HIS A 95 -4.97 -1.52 19.62
CA HIS A 95 -4.01 -2.28 18.82
C HIS A 95 -4.71 -3.13 17.76
N VAL A 96 -3.98 -3.49 16.71
CA VAL A 96 -4.43 -4.43 15.67
C VAL A 96 -3.43 -5.56 15.51
N TYR A 97 -3.95 -6.74 15.20
CA TYR A 97 -3.14 -7.86 14.80
C TYR A 97 -3.04 -7.93 13.28
N LEU A 98 -1.82 -7.75 12.76
CA LEU A 98 -1.53 -7.77 11.33
C LEU A 98 -0.77 -9.03 10.93
N ALA A 99 -1.16 -9.65 9.81
CA ALA A 99 -0.42 -10.75 9.17
C ALA A 99 -0.21 -10.48 7.68
N GLY A 100 0.86 -11.02 7.11
CA GLY A 100 1.08 -10.97 5.67
C GLY A 100 0.53 -12.19 4.95
N ASP A 101 0.00 -11.98 3.74
CA ASP A 101 -0.57 -13.05 2.91
C ASP A 101 0.48 -14.12 2.54
N ASN A 102 1.78 -13.77 2.47
CA ASN A 102 2.87 -14.74 2.32
C ASN A 102 3.36 -15.25 3.69
N LEU A 103 2.55 -16.12 4.30
CA LEU A 103 2.72 -16.63 5.67
C LEU A 103 4.16 -17.07 6.05
N PRO A 104 4.89 -17.89 5.26
CA PRO A 104 6.21 -18.39 5.67
C PRO A 104 7.31 -17.32 5.63
N TRP A 105 7.18 -16.30 4.79
CA TRP A 105 8.21 -15.27 4.59
C TRP A 105 7.85 -13.91 5.20
N SER A 106 6.61 -13.77 5.68
CA SER A 106 6.14 -12.53 6.28
C SER A 106 6.65 -12.38 7.71
N ARG A 107 7.39 -11.29 7.95
CA ARG A 107 7.60 -10.75 9.30
C ARG A 107 6.42 -9.85 9.65
N ASP A 108 5.64 -10.24 10.64
CA ASP A 108 4.41 -9.55 11.03
C ASP A 108 4.13 -9.69 12.54
N SER A 109 2.88 -9.49 12.98
CA SER A 109 2.51 -9.50 14.40
C SER A 109 2.78 -10.85 15.09
N ARG A 110 2.99 -11.92 14.32
CA ARG A 110 3.47 -13.21 14.84
C ARG A 110 4.88 -13.14 15.41
N ASN A 111 5.68 -12.14 15.02
CA ASN A 111 7.06 -11.95 15.46
C ASN A 111 7.21 -10.86 16.51
N TYR A 112 6.48 -9.74 16.37
CA TYR A 112 6.63 -8.56 17.25
C TYR A 112 5.36 -8.20 18.03
N GLY A 113 4.28 -8.96 17.89
CA GLY A 113 3.02 -8.74 18.58
C GLY A 113 2.07 -7.73 17.89
N PRO A 114 0.91 -7.45 18.51
CA PRO A 114 -0.04 -6.45 18.01
C PRO A 114 0.58 -5.05 17.90
N ILE A 115 0.13 -4.27 16.91
CA ILE A 115 0.66 -2.94 16.63
C ILE A 115 -0.37 -1.87 17.03
N PRO A 116 0.05 -0.75 17.66
CA PRO A 116 -0.82 0.38 17.91
C PRO A 116 -1.48 0.91 16.63
N MET A 117 -2.79 1.14 16.66
CA MET A 117 -3.55 1.69 15.52
C MET A 117 -3.04 3.07 15.09
N ALA A 118 -2.45 3.83 16.02
CA ALA A 118 -1.82 5.12 15.73
C ALA A 118 -0.63 5.05 14.75
N LEU A 119 -0.01 3.87 14.58
CA LEU A 119 1.05 3.67 13.59
C LEU A 119 0.50 3.42 12.18
N ILE A 120 -0.81 3.23 12.03
CA ILE A 120 -1.44 3.01 10.74
C ILE A 120 -1.58 4.34 10.02
N ASN A 121 -1.00 4.41 8.82
CA ASN A 121 -0.99 5.59 7.97
C ASN A 121 -2.18 5.55 6.98
N GLY A 122 -2.65 4.36 6.58
CA GLY A 122 -3.87 4.27 5.78
C GLY A 122 -4.19 2.88 5.26
N LYS A 123 -5.34 2.75 4.61
CA LYS A 123 -5.83 1.53 3.97
C LYS A 123 -5.42 1.46 2.50
N ILE A 124 -5.03 0.27 2.05
CA ILE A 124 -4.71 -0.04 0.66
C ILE A 124 -5.96 -0.64 0.02
N ILE A 125 -6.54 0.07 -0.94
CA ILE A 125 -7.85 -0.29 -1.55
C ILE A 125 -7.71 -0.94 -2.93
N ALA A 126 -6.63 -0.66 -3.67
CA ALA A 126 -6.45 -1.17 -5.01
C ALA A 126 -4.97 -1.26 -5.38
N ARG A 127 -4.66 -2.20 -6.25
CA ARG A 127 -3.42 -2.24 -7.01
C ARG A 127 -3.68 -1.64 -8.38
N VAL A 128 -2.99 -0.56 -8.73
CA VAL A 128 -3.13 0.13 -10.03
C VAL A 128 -2.05 -0.24 -11.05
N TRP A 129 -0.92 -0.79 -10.59
CA TRP A 129 0.22 -1.14 -11.45
C TRP A 129 0.82 -2.52 -11.12
N PRO A 130 1.31 -3.29 -12.11
CA PRO A 130 1.20 -3.08 -13.56
C PRO A 130 -0.24 -3.18 -14.06
N PRO A 131 -0.61 -2.59 -15.22
CA PRO A 131 -2.00 -2.49 -15.67
C PRO A 131 -2.64 -3.86 -15.89
N SER A 132 -1.84 -4.86 -16.25
CA SER A 132 -2.27 -6.26 -16.41
C SER A 132 -2.67 -6.95 -15.11
N LYS A 133 -2.33 -6.36 -13.95
CA LYS A 133 -2.66 -6.87 -12.61
C LYS A 133 -3.42 -5.83 -11.79
N MET A 134 -4.09 -4.89 -12.45
CA MET A 134 -4.93 -3.92 -11.78
C MET A 134 -6.11 -4.63 -11.14
N GLN A 135 -6.26 -4.50 -9.82
CA GLN A 135 -7.30 -5.19 -9.06
C GLN A 135 -7.65 -4.41 -7.79
N TRP A 136 -8.90 -4.51 -7.37
CA TRP A 136 -9.33 -4.05 -6.06
C TRP A 136 -8.80 -5.02 -4.98
N VAL A 137 -8.48 -4.47 -3.81
CA VAL A 137 -8.10 -5.29 -2.66
C VAL A 137 -9.37 -5.78 -2.00
N GLU A 138 -9.61 -7.06 -2.12
CA GLU A 138 -10.75 -7.74 -1.52
C GLU A 138 -10.36 -8.39 -0.19
N ASN A 139 -11.36 -8.61 0.67
CA ASN A 139 -11.20 -9.39 1.88
C ASN A 139 -11.18 -10.88 1.54
N THR A 140 -10.05 -11.53 1.75
CA THR A 140 -9.87 -12.97 1.50
C THR A 140 -10.15 -13.83 2.73
N LEU A 141 -10.45 -13.23 3.88
CA LEU A 141 -10.74 -13.96 5.11
C LEU A 141 -12.15 -14.55 5.06
N GLN A 142 -12.28 -15.78 5.53
CA GLN A 142 -13.57 -16.44 5.71
C GLN A 142 -13.97 -16.39 7.19
N PRO A 143 -15.27 -16.28 7.50
CA PRO A 143 -15.75 -16.45 8.86
C PRO A 143 -15.30 -17.80 9.42
N ALA A 144 -14.91 -17.82 10.69
CA ALA A 144 -14.64 -19.08 11.38
C ALA A 144 -15.90 -19.95 11.34
N GLN A 145 -15.75 -21.22 10.96
CA GLN A 145 -16.84 -22.18 11.04
C GLN A 145 -17.01 -22.57 12.50
N ASP A 146 -18.20 -22.38 13.04
CA ASP A 146 -18.53 -22.83 14.38
C ASP A 146 -18.43 -24.36 14.41
N VAL A 147 -17.45 -24.89 15.13
CA VAL A 147 -17.22 -26.35 15.30
C VAL A 147 -18.29 -26.99 16.21
N SER A 148 -19.36 -26.27 16.55
CA SER A 148 -20.41 -26.69 17.48
C SER A 148 -21.50 -27.60 16.89
N GLN A 149 -21.22 -28.28 15.77
CA GLN A 149 -22.14 -29.23 15.13
C GLN A 149 -21.51 -30.60 14.79
N GLU A 150 -20.66 -31.15 15.68
CA GLU A 150 -20.35 -32.58 15.73
C GLU A 150 -20.57 -33.16 17.14
#